data_AF-A0A0G0RTH5-F1
#
_entry.id   AF-A0A0G0RTH5-F1
#
_cell.length_a   1.000
_cell.length_b   1.000
_cell.length_c   1.000
_cell.angle_alpha   90.00
_cell.angle_beta   90.00
_cell.angle_gamma   90.00
#
_symmetry.space_group_name_H-M   'P 1'
#
loop_
_entity.id
_entity.type
_entity.pdbx_description
1 polymer ?
#
loop_
_entity_poly.entity_id
_entity_poly.type
_entity_poly.pdbx_seq_one_letter_code
_entity_poly.pdbx_strand_id
1 'polypeptide(L)'
;MNKIFSSLTPGIDFVKTYLYKIVFVVISIVIFYFVYWITSYSLKKLKPEIYSYYPFDKFFPKSGKWSIFYFLITIVFLGILVYAIIKGGFYLAPA
;
A
#
# COMPACT_ATOMS: atom_id res chain seq x y z
N MET A 1 9.05 -26.93 38.57
CA MET A 1 8.66 -25.94 37.53
C MET A 1 8.18 -26.71 36.30
N ASN A 2 6.93 -26.48 35.88
CA ASN A 2 6.29 -27.26 34.81
C ASN A 2 7.07 -27.14 33.48
N LYS A 3 7.45 -28.27 32.87
CA LYS A 3 8.17 -28.36 31.56
C LYS A 3 7.52 -27.51 30.44
N ILE A 4 6.22 -27.28 30.56
CA ILE A 4 5.42 -26.44 29.65
C ILE A 4 5.83 -24.96 29.73
N PHE A 5 6.13 -24.45 30.92
CA PHE A 5 6.59 -23.07 31.08
C PHE A 5 8.00 -22.87 30.52
N SER A 6 8.89 -23.85 30.67
CA SER A 6 10.25 -23.80 30.08
C SER A 6 10.27 -23.91 28.55
N SER A 7 9.25 -24.50 27.93
CA SER A 7 9.14 -24.56 26.47
C SER A 7 8.53 -23.29 25.86
N LEU A 8 7.86 -22.45 26.66
CA LEU A 8 7.25 -21.19 26.21
C LEU A 8 8.20 -19.99 26.37
N THR A 9 9.17 -20.07 27.28
CA THR A 9 10.20 -19.03 27.50
C THR A 9 10.90 -18.58 26.21
N PRO A 10 11.37 -19.47 25.30
CA PRO A 10 12.03 -19.05 24.07
C PRO A 10 11.13 -18.22 23.14
N GLY A 11 9.84 -18.58 23.08
CA GLY A 11 8.86 -17.85 22.27
C GLY A 11 8.55 -16.47 22.85
N ILE A 12 8.44 -16.39 24.18
CA ILE A 12 8.23 -15.12 24.89
C ILE A 12 9.44 -14.20 24.74
N ASP A 13 10.65 -14.74 24.84
CA ASP A 13 11.89 -13.98 24.68
C ASP A 13 12.06 -13.49 23.24
N PHE A 14 11.72 -14.31 22.24
CA PHE A 14 11.68 -13.89 20.84
C PHE A 14 10.73 -12.71 20.62
N VAL A 15 9.50 -12.79 21.13
CA VAL A 15 8.52 -11.70 21.01
C VAL A 15 9.01 -10.44 21.72
N LYS A 16 9.62 -10.55 22.89
CA LYS A 16 10.18 -9.40 23.61
C LYS A 16 11.33 -8.76 22.84
N THR A 17 12.27 -9.54 22.32
CA THR A 17 13.42 -9.03 21.56
C THR A 17 13.00 -8.34 20.27
N TYR A 18 11.94 -8.83 19.61
CA TYR A 18 11.52 -8.33 18.29
C TYR A 18 10.18 -7.61 18.28
N LEU A 19 9.65 -7.23 19.44
CA LEU A 19 8.32 -6.65 19.60
C LEU A 19 8.08 -5.48 18.62
N TYR A 20 9.03 -4.55 18.55
CA TYR A 20 8.94 -3.40 17.65
C TYR A 20 8.90 -3.79 16.16
N LYS A 21 9.67 -4.80 15.75
CA LYS A 21 9.66 -5.29 14.36
C LYS A 21 8.34 -5.97 14.03
N ILE A 22 7.82 -6.78 14.95
CA ILE A 22 6.53 -7.48 14.80
C ILE A 22 5.41 -6.44 14.67
N VAL A 23 5.36 -5.47 15.59
CA VAL A 23 4.36 -4.38 15.56
C VAL A 23 4.46 -3.59 14.26
N PHE A 24 5.66 -3.24 13.81
CA PHE A 24 5.87 -2.52 12.55
C PHE A 24 5.33 -3.31 11.33
N VAL A 25 5.60 -4.61 11.26
CA VAL A 25 5.11 -5.47 10.18
C VAL A 25 3.59 -5.56 10.20
N VAL A 26 2.99 -5.78 11.37
CA VAL A 26 1.53 -5.87 11.52
C VAL A 26 0.87 -4.55 11.11
N ILE A 27 1.38 -3.41 11.58
CA ILE A 27 0.86 -2.09 11.20
C ILE A 27 0.97 -1.88 9.69
N SER A 28 2.12 -2.23 9.10
CA SER A 28 2.32 -2.10 7.65
C SER A 28 1.30 -2.91 6.86
N ILE A 29 1.04 -4.17 7.25
CA ILE A 29 0.04 -5.04 6.62
C ILE A 29 -1.35 -4.41 6.70
N VAL A 30 -1.74 -3.88 7.86
CA VAL A 30 -3.03 -3.21 8.05
C VAL A 30 -3.15 -1.99 7.15
N ILE A 31 -2.12 -1.13 7.09
CA ILE A 31 -2.09 0.04 6.20
C ILE A 31 -2.23 -0.38 4.74
N PHE A 32 -1.44 -1.36 4.27
CA PHE A 32 -1.52 -1.84 2.89
C PHE A 32 -2.92 -2.38 2.56
N TYR A 33 -3.55 -3.11 3.49
CA TYR A 33 -4.91 -3.59 3.32
C TYR A 33 -5.91 -2.44 3.18
N PHE A 34 -5.84 -1.42 4.04
CA PHE A 34 -6.72 -0.26 3.96
C PHE A 34 -6.54 0.53 2.65
N VAL A 35 -5.28 0.75 2.24
CA VAL A 35 -4.97 1.42 0.98
C VAL A 35 -5.54 0.64 -0.21
N TYR A 36 -5.38 -0.69 -0.23
CA TYR A 36 -5.98 -1.55 -1.26
C TYR A 36 -7.51 -1.47 -1.26
N TRP A 37 -8.13 -1.49 -0.08
CA TRP A 37 -9.59 -1.43 0.06
C TRP A 37 -10.15 -0.09 -0.44
N ILE A 38 -9.57 1.04 -0.03
CA ILE A 38 -9.96 2.39 -0.49
C ILE A 38 -9.79 2.49 -2.00
N THR A 39 -8.66 2.04 -2.53
CA THR A 39 -8.37 2.08 -3.97
C THR A 39 -9.39 1.26 -4.76
N SER A 40 -9.72 0.07 -4.27
CA SER A 40 -10.74 -0.80 -4.86
C SER A 40 -12.11 -0.13 -4.87
N TYR A 41 -12.49 0.51 -3.77
CA TYR A 41 -13.76 1.21 -3.64
C TYR A 41 -13.83 2.42 -4.60
N SER A 42 -12.77 3.23 -4.63
CA SER A 42 -12.67 4.39 -5.53
C SER A 42 -12.72 3.98 -6.99
N LEU A 43 -11.98 2.95 -7.40
CA LEU A 43 -11.99 2.47 -8.79
C LEU A 43 -13.34 1.88 -9.20
N LYS A 44 -14.04 1.17 -8.30
CA LYS A 44 -15.41 0.69 -8.57
C LYS A 44 -16.39 1.85 -8.78
N LYS A 45 -16.24 2.94 -8.02
CA LYS A 45 -17.08 4.14 -8.18
C LYS A 45 -16.74 4.93 -9.44
N LEU A 46 -15.47 4.90 -9.88
CA LEU A 46 -14.97 5.60 -11.07
C LEU A 46 -15.16 4.83 -12.37
N LYS A 47 -15.36 3.51 -12.32
CA LYS A 47 -15.81 2.68 -13.44
C LYS A 47 -17.32 2.42 -13.34
N PRO A 48 -18.21 3.41 -13.56
CA PRO A 48 -19.59 3.05 -13.88
C PRO A 48 -19.55 2.25 -15.19
N GLU A 49 -20.28 1.14 -15.24
CA GLU A 49 -20.38 0.21 -16.38
C GLU A 49 -20.82 0.88 -17.71
N ILE A 50 -21.09 2.18 -17.69
CA ILE A 50 -21.79 2.94 -18.73
C ILE A 50 -20.81 3.68 -19.68
N TYR A 51 -19.55 3.93 -19.29
CA TYR A 51 -18.61 4.67 -20.14
C TYR A 51 -17.41 3.82 -20.54
N SER A 52 -17.54 3.12 -21.69
CA SER A 52 -16.42 2.45 -22.39
C SER A 52 -15.28 3.39 -22.82
N TYR A 53 -15.47 4.69 -22.63
CA TYR A 53 -14.51 5.76 -22.97
C TYR A 53 -13.88 6.42 -21.73
N TYR A 54 -13.93 5.79 -20.55
CA TYR A 54 -13.22 6.34 -19.40
C TYR A 54 -11.70 6.17 -19.60
N PRO A 55 -10.86 7.21 -19.42
CA PRO A 55 -9.43 7.14 -19.74
C PRO A 55 -8.72 6.03 -18.97
N PHE A 56 -9.27 5.61 -17.83
CA PHE A 56 -8.77 4.46 -17.09
C PHE A 56 -8.86 3.14 -17.87
N ASP A 57 -9.86 2.93 -18.72
CA ASP A 57 -9.93 1.72 -19.55
C ASP A 57 -8.94 1.74 -20.74
N LYS A 58 -8.44 2.93 -21.10
CA LYS A 58 -7.37 3.08 -22.10
C LYS A 58 -5.99 2.79 -21.53
N PHE A 59 -5.74 3.19 -20.28
CA PHE A 59 -4.40 3.12 -19.65
C PHE A 59 -4.25 2.01 -18.61
N PHE A 60 -5.33 1.51 -18.01
CA PHE A 60 -5.29 0.44 -17.02
C PHE A 60 -5.84 -0.88 -17.56
N PRO A 61 -5.36 -2.02 -17.06
CA PRO A 61 -5.88 -3.32 -17.44
C PRO A 61 -7.40 -3.42 -17.23
N LYS A 62 -8.08 -4.12 -18.15
CA LYS A 62 -9.54 -4.40 -18.03
C LYS A 62 -9.87 -5.23 -16.78
N SER A 63 -8.92 -6.01 -16.28
CA SER A 63 -9.07 -6.71 -15.01
C SER A 63 -9.02 -5.74 -13.83
N GLY A 64 -10.08 -5.70 -13.02
CA GLY A 64 -10.18 -4.81 -11.86
C GLY A 64 -9.06 -4.99 -10.84
N LYS A 65 -8.63 -6.24 -10.57
CA LYS A 65 -7.52 -6.53 -9.63
C LYS A 65 -6.20 -5.93 -10.10
N TRP A 66 -5.89 -6.09 -11.40
CA TRP A 66 -4.68 -5.53 -11.98
C TRP A 66 -4.76 -4.00 -12.06
N SER A 67 -5.90 -3.43 -12.41
CA SER A 67 -6.10 -1.96 -12.42
C SER A 67 -5.77 -1.32 -11.06
N ILE A 68 -6.18 -1.94 -9.95
CA ILE A 68 -5.84 -1.49 -8.59
C ILE A 68 -4.32 -1.49 -8.37
N PHE A 69 -3.64 -2.57 -8.73
CA PHE A 69 -2.20 -2.70 -8.55
C PHE A 69 -1.42 -1.65 -9.34
N TYR A 70 -1.75 -1.46 -10.62
CA TYR A 70 -1.14 -0.43 -11.46
C TYR A 70 -1.42 0.98 -10.93
N PHE A 71 -2.62 1.25 -10.42
CA PHE A 71 -2.96 2.54 -9.84
C PHE A 71 -2.15 2.85 -8.58
N LEU A 72 -1.95 1.85 -7.72
CA LEU A 72 -1.09 1.99 -6.53
C LEU A 72 0.35 2.29 -6.91
N ILE A 73 0.91 1.59 -7.91
CA ILE A 73 2.26 1.86 -8.41
C ILE A 73 2.36 3.30 -8.93
N THR A 74 1.38 3.75 -9.71
CA THR A 74 1.36 5.12 -10.25
C THR A 74 1.35 6.16 -9.14
N ILE A 75 0.56 5.97 -8.08
CA ILE A 75 0.55 6.88 -6.91
C ILE A 75 1.91 6.90 -6.21
N VAL A 76 2.50 5.73 -5.97
CA VAL A 76 3.82 5.63 -5.31
C VAL A 76 4.88 6.35 -6.16
N PHE A 77 4.86 6.14 -7.48
CA PHE A 77 5.76 6.80 -8.40
C PHE A 77 5.58 8.31 -8.41
N LEU A 78 4.33 8.81 -8.48
CA LEU A 78 4.01 10.23 -8.36
C LEU A 78 4.46 10.82 -7.02
N GLY A 79 4.27 10.10 -5.92
CA GLY A 79 4.72 10.52 -4.59
C GLY A 79 6.24 10.68 -4.53
N ILE A 80 6.99 9.73 -5.09
CA ILE A 80 8.46 9.79 -5.19
C ILE A 80 8.87 10.97 -6.08
N LEU A 81 8.21 11.15 -7.22
CA LEU A 81 8.49 12.25 -8.16
C LEU A 81 8.28 13.60 -7.48
N VAL A 82 7.15 13.81 -6.80
CA VAL A 82 6.86 15.03 -6.05
C VAL A 82 7.89 15.26 -4.95
N TYR A 83 8.25 14.22 -4.19
CA TYR A 83 9.30 14.31 -3.17
C TYR A 83 10.64 14.74 -3.79
N ALA A 84 11.03 14.16 -4.92
CA ALA A 84 12.26 14.49 -5.62
C ALA A 84 12.25 15.93 -6.16
N ILE A 85 11.12 16.42 -6.67
CA ILE A 85 10.96 17.82 -7.11
C ILE A 85 11.13 18.78 -5.93
N ILE A 86 10.43 18.52 -4.82
CA ILE A 86 10.47 19.37 -3.61
C ILE A 86 11.87 19.39 -2.98
N LYS A 87 12.50 18.22 -2.82
CA LYS A 87 13.85 18.11 -2.23
C LYS A 87 14.96 18.54 -3.17
N GLY A 88 14.78 18.35 -4.48
CA GLY A 88 15.75 18.72 -5.50
C GLY A 88 15.78 20.20 -5.85
N GLY A 89 14.88 21.01 -5.28
CA GLY A 89 14.81 22.44 -5.59
C GLY A 89 14.31 22.72 -7.01
N PHE A 90 13.59 21.77 -7.62
CA PHE A 90 12.99 21.97 -8.93
C PHE A 90 11.77 22.88 -8.78
N TYR A 91 11.91 24.14 -9.17
CA TYR A 91 10.80 25.06 -9.29
C TYR A 91 10.03 24.70 -10.56
N LEU A 92 8.79 24.25 -10.39
CA LEU A 92 7.84 24.09 -11.49
C LEU A 92 7.50 25.49 -12.01
N ALA A 93 8.32 26.01 -12.93
CA ALA A 93 7.98 27.21 -13.67
C ALA A 93 6.81 26.89 -14.63
N PRO A 94 5.83 27.78 -14.78
CA PRO A 94 4.82 27.62 -15.81
C PRO A 94 5.52 27.58 -17.18
N ALA A 95 5.09 26.64 -18.01
CA ALA A 95 5.52 26.53 -19.40
C ALA A 95 4.97 27.69 -20.24
#